data_AF-A0A1Q9R671-F1
#
_entry.id   AF-A0A1Q9R671-F1
#
_cell.length_a   1.000
_cell.length_b   1.000
_cell.length_c   1.000
_cell.angle_alpha   90.00
_cell.angle_beta   90.00
_cell.angle_gamma   90.00
#
_symmetry.space_group_name_H-M   'P 1'
#
loop_
_entity.id
_entity.type
_entity.pdbx_description
1 polymer ?
#
loop_
_entity_poly.entity_id
_entity_poly.type
_entity_poly.pdbx_seq_one_letter_code
_entity_poly.pdbx_strand_id
1 'polypeptide(L)' 'MEIEQAAYEEFLRLWHSGSFDQQRLGQAFYNHFRLHKLTDQNPLHELYEAKGEQALQLISQLFTIK' A
#
# COMPACT_ATOMS: atom_id res chain seq x y z
N MET A 1 -9.33 5.79 4.46
CA MET A 1 -9.89 4.67 3.66
C MET A 1 -9.86 3.41 4.50
N GLU A 2 -10.62 2.39 4.15
CA GLU A 2 -10.68 1.15 4.94
C GLU A 2 -10.12 -0.02 4.13
N ILE A 3 -9.35 -0.88 4.81
CA ILE A 3 -8.83 -2.13 4.26
C ILE A 3 -9.13 -3.23 5.28
N GLU A 4 -9.69 -4.34 4.79
CA GLU A 4 -9.89 -5.55 5.58
C GLU A 4 -8.56 -6.11 6.06
N GLN A 5 -8.46 -6.45 7.35
CA GLN A 5 -7.28 -7.00 8.01
C GLN A 5 -6.74 -8.21 7.24
N ALA A 6 -7.62 -9.12 6.80
CA ALA A 6 -7.23 -10.30 6.03
C ALA A 6 -6.57 -9.94 4.68
N ALA A 7 -7.03 -8.87 4.01
CA ALA A 7 -6.44 -8.42 2.76
C ALA A 7 -5.08 -7.74 3.00
N TYR A 8 -4.95 -6.99 4.10
CA TYR A 8 -3.67 -6.40 4.50
C TYR A 8 -2.64 -7.47 4.88
N GLU A 9 -3.04 -8.49 5.63
CA GLU A 9 -2.18 -9.62 5.97
C GLU A 9 -1.72 -10.38 4.72
N GLU A 10 -2.61 -10.60 3.75
CA GLU A 10 -2.24 -11.20 2.47
C GLU A 10 -1.23 -10.36 1.71
N PHE A 11 -1.43 -9.04 1.66
CA PHE A 11 -0.46 -8.12 1.08
C PHE A 11 0.93 -8.26 1.75
N LEU A 12 0.98 -8.32 3.09
CA LEU A 12 2.24 -8.50 3.82
C LEU A 12 2.90 -9.85 3.51
N ARG A 13 2.13 -10.94 3.40
CA ARG A 13 2.67 -12.25 2.99
C ARG A 13 3.30 -12.19 1.60
N LEU A 14 2.62 -11.54 0.64
CA LEU A 14 3.14 -11.36 -0.72
C LEU A 14 4.38 -10.47 -0.73
N TRP A 15 4.41 -9.41 0.08
CA TRP A 15 5.57 -8.55 0.24
C TRP A 15 6.79 -9.29 0.79
N HIS A 16 6.63 -10.04 1.88
CA HIS A 16 7.72 -10.78 2.50
C HIS A 16 8.22 -11.97 1.68
N SER A 17 7.41 -12.48 0.75
CA SER A 17 7.80 -13.55 -0.17
C SER A 17 8.51 -13.04 -1.44
N GLY A 18 8.68 -11.72 -1.62
CA GLY A 18 9.31 -11.15 -2.81
C GLY A 18 8.37 -11.07 -4.03
N SER A 19 7.06 -11.22 -3.84
CA SER A 19 6.09 -11.21 -4.95
C SER A 19 6.01 -9.86 -5.68
N PHE A 20 6.58 -8.80 -5.09
CA PHE A 20 6.65 -7.46 -5.65
C PHE A 20 8.10 -7.02 -5.93
N ASP A 21 8.99 -7.96 -6.26
CA ASP A 21 10.35 -7.65 -6.68
C ASP A 21 10.36 -6.52 -7.71
N GLN A 22 11.30 -5.57 -7.55
CA GLN A 22 11.43 -4.30 -8.30
C GLN A 22 10.45 -3.18 -7.91
N GLN A 23 9.48 -3.41 -7.03
CA GLN A 23 8.58 -2.35 -6.54
C GLN A 23 9.01 -1.82 -5.18
N ARG A 24 8.85 -0.51 -4.98
CA ARG A 24 8.89 0.07 -3.63
C ARG A 24 7.64 -0.36 -2.86
N LEU A 25 7.72 -0.43 -1.53
CA LEU A 25 6.60 -0.88 -0.70
C LEU A 25 5.29 -0.10 -0.99
N GLY A 26 5.38 1.22 -1.11
CA GLY A 26 4.23 2.06 -1.39
C GLY A 26 3.65 1.86 -2.78
N GLN A 27 4.51 1.67 -3.79
CA GLN A 27 4.10 1.29 -5.15
C GLN A 27 3.39 -0.07 -5.18
N ALA A 28 3.95 -1.07 -4.49
CA ALA A 28 3.37 -2.41 -4.40
C ALA A 28 1.98 -2.37 -3.76
N PHE A 29 1.84 -1.64 -2.64
CA PHE A 29 0.56 -1.44 -1.97
C PHE A 29 -0.45 -0.74 -2.87
N TYR A 30 -0.04 0.37 -3.50
CA TYR A 30 -0.88 1.14 -4.42
C TYR A 30 -1.41 0.29 -5.58
N ASN A 31 -0.56 -0.56 -6.15
CA ASN A 31 -0.93 -1.45 -7.26
C ASN A 31 -1.82 -2.60 -6.79
N HIS A 32 -1.47 -3.25 -5.67
CA HIS A 32 -2.20 -4.40 -5.12
C HIS A 32 -3.66 -4.05 -4.79
N PHE A 33 -3.88 -2.91 -4.14
CA PHE A 33 -5.22 -2.42 -3.81
C PHE A 33 -5.89 -1.59 -4.92
N ARG A 34 -5.26 -1.50 -6.10
CA ARG A 34 -5.78 -0.79 -7.29
C ARG A 34 -6.18 0.66 -6.99
N LEU A 35 -5.34 1.35 -6.22
CA LEU A 35 -5.62 2.69 -5.71
C LEU A 35 -5.74 3.74 -6.82
N HIS A 36 -5.20 3.48 -8.02
CA HIS A 36 -5.41 4.30 -9.23
C HIS A 36 -6.87 4.45 -9.65
N LYS A 37 -7.78 3.63 -9.11
CA LYS A 37 -9.23 3.72 -9.39
C LYS A 37 -9.97 4.70 -8.48
N LEU A 38 -9.32 5.22 -7.45
CA LEU A 38 -9.93 6.16 -6.52
C LEU A 38 -9.89 7.58 -7.08
N THR A 39 -10.86 8.41 -6.71
CA THR A 39 -10.98 9.77 -7.25
C THR A 39 -9.91 10.72 -6.69
N ASP A 40 -9.55 10.57 -5.41
CA ASP A 40 -8.55 11.42 -4.77
C ASP A 40 -7.15 10.80 -4.87
N GLN A 41 -6.37 11.25 -5.84
CA GLN A 41 -5.03 10.72 -6.13
C GLN A 41 -3.88 11.46 -5.43
N ASN A 42 -4.11 12.65 -4.88
CA ASN A 42 -3.04 13.46 -4.30
C ASN A 42 -2.29 12.74 -3.16
N PRO A 43 -2.97 12.26 -2.10
CA PRO A 43 -2.28 11.51 -1.02
C PRO A 43 -1.78 10.14 -1.49
N LEU A 44 -2.35 9.61 -2.57
CA LEU A 44 -1.99 8.29 -3.11
C LEU A 44 -0.73 8.35 -3.98
N HIS A 45 -0.44 9.50 -4.59
CA HIS A 45 0.79 9.73 -5.32
C HIS A 45 2.00 9.69 -4.40
N GLU A 46 1.95 10.36 -3.24
CA GLU A 46 3.01 10.31 -2.23
C GLU A 46 3.24 8.89 -1.72
N LEU A 47 2.15 8.14 -1.50
CA LEU A 47 2.24 6.72 -1.15
C LEU A 47 2.90 5.90 -2.26
N TYR A 48 2.56 6.10 -3.53
CA TYR A 48 3.15 5.37 -4.65
C TYR A 48 4.68 5.57 -4.76
N GLU A 49 5.18 6.76 -4.41
CA GLU A 49 6.60 7.06 -4.45
C GLU A 49 7.36 6.54 -3.22
N ALA A 50 6.68 6.38 -2.08
CA ALA A 50 7.29 6.00 -0.82
C ALA A 50 7.89 4.58 -0.80
N LYS A 51 8.94 4.43 0.01
CA LYS A 51 9.67 3.16 0.23
C LYS A 51 9.80 2.86 1.71
N GLY A 52 9.93 1.57 2.05
CA GLY A 52 10.24 1.11 3.40
C GLY A 52 9.35 1.76 4.48
N GLU A 53 9.98 2.29 5.52
CA GLU A 53 9.29 2.89 6.67
C GLU A 53 8.37 4.07 6.30
N GLN A 54 8.77 4.91 5.34
CA GLN A 54 7.94 6.03 4.89
C GLN A 54 6.61 5.53 4.31
N ALA A 55 6.64 4.44 3.55
CA ALA A 55 5.41 3.86 3.01
C ALA A 55 4.53 3.28 4.13
N LEU A 56 5.12 2.64 5.14
CA LEU A 56 4.37 2.14 6.30
C LEU A 56 3.67 3.26 7.08
N GLN A 57 4.36 4.40 7.27
CA GLN A 57 3.77 5.57 7.92
C GLN A 57 2.61 6.15 7.11
N LEU A 58 2.75 6.28 5.79
CA LEU A 58 1.67 6.76 4.93
C LEU A 58 0.48 5.77 4.91
N ILE A 59 0.75 4.47 4.90
CA ILE A 59 -0.31 3.45 4.98
C ILE A 59 -1.12 3.60 6.27
N SER A 60 -0.45 3.75 7.43
CA SER A 60 -1.14 3.88 8.73
C SER A 60 -1.91 5.20 8.89
N GLN A 61 -1.49 6.26 8.19
CA GLN A 61 -2.19 7.55 8.18
C GLN A 61 -3.41 7.54 7.24
N LEU A 62 -3.28 6.93 6.06
CA LEU A 62 -4.30 6.99 5.01
C LEU A 62 -5.36 5.89 5.13
N PHE A 63 -5.01 4.76 5.75
CA PHE A 63 -5.85 3.58 5.84
C PHE A 63 -6.09 3.15 7.29
N THR A 64 -7.35 2.89 7.60
CA THR A 64 -7.75 2.15 8.79
C THR A 64 -7.85 0.68 8.42
N ILE A 65 -7.13 -0.17 9.15
CA ILE A 65 -7.14 -1.62 8.96
C ILE A 65 -8.11 -2.20 9.99
N LYS A 66 -9.10 -2.97 9.53
CA LYS A 66 -10.21 -3.48 10.36
C LYS A 66 -10.44 -4.97 10.17
#